data_AF-A0A9N8HTA4-F1
#
_entry.id   AF-A0A9N8HTA4-F1
#
_cell.length_a   1.000
_cell.length_b   1.000
_cell.length_c   1.000
_cell.angle_alpha   90.00
_cell.angle_beta   90.00
_cell.angle_gamma   90.00
#
_symmetry.space_group_name_H-M   'P 1'
#
loop_
_entity.id
_entity.type
_entity.pdbx_description
1 polymer ?
#
loop_
_entity_poly.entity_id
_entity_poly.type
_entity_poly.pdbx_seq_one_letter_code
_entity_poly.pdbx_strand_id
1 'polypeptide(L)'
;MFPRPSSAFAYCNGHDGVVIPGRSKEAKSSRRGLVDLVTTNKTFLDGALGEQQEQLGFCHIGLVIPFTILTDKGRARCNCPFEDVFTGGMAAVHLAMDMLNKGDGSVVPEIEGLNERCPIRFTAESFDSTASAALTVQTVTDVLRRTTPEEREICAFLGATRSPVTLPMAILTSLANRPQLTPWSVSSQLDDRVTFPLLGRLITSELGLVVPFLLYLRQKNVNHLGVIIFNNSYGKAYVESLLQQAETHHPDLSVVVAEIPFAEGTDEDYESAVDTLVRSQFRWF
;
A
#
# COMPACT_ATOMS: atom_id res chain seq x y z
N MET A 1 -0.69 5.73 29.99
CA MET A 1 -1.81 4.79 30.21
C MET A 1 -2.86 5.11 29.16
N PHE A 2 -2.80 4.42 28.01
CA PHE A 2 -3.65 4.69 26.84
C PHE A 2 -4.86 3.74 26.84
N PRO A 3 -6.05 4.14 26.37
CA PRO A 3 -7.16 3.23 26.21
C PRO A 3 -6.87 2.28 25.04
N ARG A 4 -7.01 0.97 25.29
CA ARG A 4 -6.96 -0.04 24.24
C ARG A 4 -8.14 0.19 23.28
N PRO A 5 -7.96 0.14 21.95
CA PRO A 5 -9.09 0.05 21.05
C PRO A 5 -9.81 -1.28 21.32
N SER A 6 -11.12 -1.19 21.55
CA SER A 6 -12.00 -2.34 21.77
C SER A 6 -11.94 -3.27 20.56
N SER A 7 -11.51 -4.50 20.80
CA SER A 7 -11.48 -5.62 19.88
C SER A 7 -12.88 -5.93 19.31
N ALA A 8 -13.07 -5.69 18.02
CA ALA A 8 -14.16 -6.25 17.25
C ALA A 8 -13.57 -7.15 16.14
N PHE A 9 -13.07 -8.32 16.55
CA PHE A 9 -12.69 -9.40 15.62
C PHE A 9 -13.87 -10.38 15.55
N ALA A 10 -14.50 -10.46 14.37
CA ALA A 10 -15.64 -11.33 14.11
C ALA A 10 -15.18 -12.71 13.65
N TYR A 11 -15.95 -13.74 14.04
CA TYR A 11 -15.67 -15.16 13.89
C TYR A 11 -16.56 -15.90 12.80
N CYS A 12 -16.22 -17.16 12.45
CA CYS A 12 -16.65 -18.41 11.69
C CYS A 12 -17.03 -18.74 10.19
N ASN A 13 -16.35 -19.71 9.48
CA ASN A 13 -16.71 -20.60 8.27
C ASN A 13 -16.70 -20.13 6.77
N GLY A 14 -15.89 -20.56 5.78
CA GLY A 14 -16.19 -21.75 4.92
C GLY A 14 -16.18 -21.57 3.38
N HIS A 15 -15.66 -22.56 2.65
CA HIS A 15 -15.12 -22.52 1.26
C HIS A 15 -16.08 -22.82 0.09
N ASP A 16 -15.50 -22.80 -1.12
CA ASP A 16 -15.96 -23.23 -2.45
C ASP A 16 -16.50 -22.16 -3.41
N GLY A 17 -15.73 -21.90 -4.47
CA GLY A 17 -16.11 -21.09 -5.62
C GLY A 17 -17.22 -21.77 -6.41
N VAL A 18 -18.46 -21.31 -6.19
CA VAL A 18 -19.60 -21.73 -7.00
C VAL A 18 -19.73 -20.80 -8.20
N VAL A 19 -19.41 -21.29 -9.40
CA VAL A 19 -20.10 -20.80 -10.60
C VAL A 19 -21.51 -21.34 -10.46
N ILE A 20 -22.50 -20.49 -10.18
CA ILE A 20 -23.91 -20.91 -10.08
C ILE A 20 -24.53 -20.76 -11.48
N PRO A 21 -24.73 -21.84 -12.25
CA PRO A 21 -25.48 -21.77 -13.49
C PRO A 21 -26.96 -21.79 -13.10
N GLY A 22 -27.67 -20.69 -13.39
CA GLY A 22 -29.11 -20.60 -13.15
C GLY A 22 -29.55 -19.82 -11.89
N ARG A 23 -28.84 -18.76 -11.48
CA ARG A 23 -29.33 -17.85 -10.43
C ARG A 23 -30.63 -17.16 -10.87
N SER A 24 -31.74 -17.56 -10.26
CA SER A 24 -32.93 -16.72 -10.16
C SER A 24 -32.56 -15.42 -9.44
N LYS A 25 -33.14 -14.33 -9.94
CA LYS A 25 -33.02 -12.96 -9.46
C LYS A 25 -33.30 -12.89 -7.94
N GLU A 26 -32.61 -11.97 -7.25
CA GLU A 26 -32.73 -11.61 -5.82
C GLU A 26 -31.68 -12.20 -4.85
N ALA A 27 -30.39 -12.06 -5.17
CA ALA A 27 -29.40 -11.94 -4.08
C ALA A 27 -29.56 -10.56 -3.44
N LYS A 28 -29.94 -10.49 -2.17
CA LYS A 28 -29.96 -9.23 -1.40
C LYS A 28 -28.58 -9.00 -0.80
N SER A 29 -27.97 -7.85 -1.12
CA SER A 29 -26.76 -7.39 -0.47
C SER A 29 -27.09 -6.49 0.72
N SER A 30 -26.32 -6.61 1.79
CA SER A 30 -26.37 -5.71 2.96
C SER A 30 -24.95 -5.47 3.48
N ARG A 31 -24.76 -4.58 4.46
CA ARG A 31 -23.43 -4.20 4.95
C ARG A 31 -23.31 -4.32 6.46
N ARG A 32 -22.12 -4.72 6.91
CA ARG A 32 -21.70 -4.62 8.32
C ARG A 32 -20.26 -4.11 8.38
N GLY A 33 -20.10 -2.82 8.64
CA GLY A 33 -18.79 -2.17 8.57
C GLY A 33 -18.28 -2.09 7.13
N LEU A 34 -17.08 -2.62 6.89
CA LEU A 34 -16.39 -2.63 5.58
C LEU A 34 -16.58 -3.93 4.80
N VAL A 35 -17.50 -4.79 5.24
CA VAL A 35 -17.73 -6.12 4.66
C VAL A 35 -19.10 -6.12 3.96
N ASP A 36 -19.09 -6.51 2.70
CA ASP A 36 -20.30 -6.76 1.91
C ASP A 36 -20.88 -8.11 2.31
N LEU A 37 -22.17 -8.16 2.68
CA LEU A 37 -22.86 -9.38 3.06
C LEU A 37 -23.77 -9.83 1.93
N VAL A 38 -23.59 -11.05 1.47
CA VAL A 38 -24.43 -11.70 0.47
C VAL A 38 -25.22 -12.82 1.13
N THR A 39 -26.55 -12.74 1.07
CA THR A 39 -27.43 -13.81 1.55
C THR A 39 -27.80 -14.73 0.39
N THR A 40 -27.58 -16.03 0.56
CA THR A 40 -27.97 -17.07 -0.39
C THR A 40 -28.97 -18.02 0.24
N ASN A 41 -30.04 -18.35 -0.49
CA ASN A 41 -30.95 -19.42 -0.11
C ASN A 41 -30.37 -20.75 -0.60
N LYS A 42 -30.02 -21.65 0.32
CA LYS A 42 -29.71 -23.04 -0.02
C LYS A 42 -31.03 -23.81 -0.14
N THR A 43 -31.42 -24.13 -1.38
CA THR A 43 -32.47 -25.12 -1.62
C THR A 43 -31.82 -26.50 -1.60
N PHE A 44 -32.09 -27.28 -0.55
CA PHE A 44 -31.70 -28.68 -0.49
C PHE A 44 -32.56 -29.49 -1.47
N LEU A 45 -31.92 -30.21 -2.39
CA LEU A 45 -32.61 -31.12 -3.31
C LEU A 45 -33.04 -32.45 -2.64
N ASP A 46 -32.67 -32.66 -1.37
CA ASP A 46 -32.97 -33.88 -0.64
C ASP A 46 -34.21 -33.74 0.25
N GLY A 47 -35.39 -33.69 -0.37
CA GLY A 47 -36.69 -34.10 0.19
C GLY A 47 -37.28 -33.34 1.40
N ALA A 48 -36.52 -32.50 2.09
CA ALA A 48 -36.99 -31.68 3.20
C ALA A 48 -36.98 -30.20 2.80
N LEU A 49 -38.17 -29.64 2.61
CA LEU A 49 -38.39 -28.22 2.31
C LEU A 49 -38.03 -27.34 3.51
N GLY A 50 -36.74 -27.17 3.77
CA GLY A 50 -36.22 -26.17 4.70
C GLY A 50 -35.38 -25.16 3.92
N GLU A 51 -35.82 -23.91 3.87
CA GLU A 51 -34.99 -22.82 3.38
C GLU A 51 -33.98 -22.45 4.46
N GLN A 52 -32.71 -22.76 4.24
CA GLN A 52 -31.63 -22.27 5.09
C GLN A 52 -30.98 -21.07 4.40
N GLN A 53 -31.09 -19.90 5.02
CA GLN A 53 -30.39 -18.69 4.59
C GLN A 53 -28.97 -18.74 5.13
N GLU A 54 -28.00 -18.72 4.22
CA GLU A 54 -26.59 -18.58 4.54
C GLU A 54 -26.14 -17.17 4.17
N GLN A 55 -25.41 -16.52 5.08
CA GLN A 55 -24.86 -15.18 4.86
C GLN A 55 -23.34 -15.28 4.75
N LEU A 56 -22.80 -14.78 3.64
CA LEU A 56 -21.38 -14.78 3.35
C LEU A 56 -20.87 -13.34 3.27
N GLY A 57 -19.84 -13.02 4.06
CA GLY A 57 -19.15 -11.75 4.00
C GLY A 57 -18.10 -11.71 2.90
N PHE A 58 -17.85 -10.53 2.33
CA PHE A 58 -16.77 -10.29 1.39
C PHE A 58 -15.93 -9.10 1.84
N CYS A 59 -14.62 -9.30 1.88
CA CYS A 59 -13.64 -8.24 2.02
C CYS A 59 -12.86 -8.15 0.71
N HIS A 60 -13.21 -7.17 -0.13
CA HIS A 60 -12.50 -6.94 -1.38
C HIS A 60 -11.31 -5.99 -1.18
N ILE A 61 -10.11 -6.45 -1.50
CA ILE A 61 -8.87 -5.70 -1.30
C ILE A 61 -8.41 -5.08 -2.61
N GLY A 62 -8.19 -3.77 -2.60
CA GLY A 62 -7.65 -3.04 -3.73
C GLY A 62 -6.12 -3.00 -3.68
N LEU A 63 -5.45 -3.69 -4.59
CA LEU A 63 -3.99 -3.73 -4.69
C LEU A 63 -3.49 -2.67 -5.69
N VAL A 64 -2.80 -1.63 -5.22
CA VAL A 64 -2.30 -0.52 -6.05
C VAL A 64 -0.80 -0.64 -6.25
N ILE A 65 -0.36 -0.98 -7.46
CA ILE A 65 1.03 -1.26 -7.82
C ILE A 65 1.38 -0.57 -9.15
N PRO A 66 2.61 -0.06 -9.38
CA PRO A 66 3.02 0.52 -10.66
C PRO A 66 3.47 -0.57 -11.65
N PHE A 67 2.52 -1.22 -12.34
CA PHE A 67 2.87 -2.16 -13.42
C PHE A 67 3.43 -1.44 -14.64
N THR A 68 2.96 -0.22 -14.89
CA THR A 68 3.50 0.66 -15.93
C THR A 68 4.01 1.97 -15.34
N ILE A 69 4.69 2.74 -16.17
CA ILE A 69 5.06 4.13 -15.90
C ILE A 69 4.49 5.01 -17.02
N LEU A 70 4.12 6.25 -16.67
CA LEU A 70 3.80 7.26 -17.67
C LEU A 70 5.08 7.83 -18.27
N THR A 71 5.09 7.92 -19.59
CA THR A 71 6.13 8.55 -20.40
C THR A 71 5.49 9.58 -21.34
N ASP A 72 6.31 10.40 -22.00
CA ASP A 72 5.91 11.28 -23.10
C ASP A 72 5.15 10.54 -24.22
N LYS A 73 5.48 9.26 -24.44
CA LYS A 73 4.86 8.37 -25.44
C LYS A 73 3.65 7.59 -24.92
N GLY A 74 3.18 7.88 -23.71
CA GLY A 74 2.07 7.18 -23.05
C GLY A 74 2.54 6.16 -22.02
N ARG A 75 1.77 5.09 -21.80
CA ARG A 75 2.12 4.04 -20.82
C ARG A 75 3.20 3.14 -21.37
N ALA A 76 4.34 3.07 -20.69
CA ALA A 76 5.38 2.08 -20.95
C ALA A 76 5.41 1.06 -19.82
N ARG A 77 5.70 -0.21 -20.13
CA ARG A 77 6.06 -1.15 -19.07
C ARG A 77 7.21 -0.56 -18.27
N CYS A 78 7.16 -0.71 -16.95
CA CYS A 78 8.30 -0.34 -16.12
C CYS A 78 9.45 -1.30 -16.48
N ASN A 79 10.35 -0.88 -17.37
CA ASN A 79 11.58 -1.63 -17.68
C ASN A 79 12.62 -1.47 -16.55
N CYS A 80 12.11 -1.39 -15.32
CA CYS A 80 12.88 -1.31 -14.11
C CYS A 80 13.25 -2.73 -13.69
N PRO A 81 14.39 -2.94 -13.01
CA PRO A 81 14.83 -4.26 -12.54
C PRO A 81 13.91 -4.91 -11.49
N PHE A 82 12.71 -4.36 -11.31
CA PHE A 82 11.71 -4.74 -10.32
C PHE A 82 10.38 -5.20 -10.95
N GLU A 83 10.28 -5.43 -12.26
CA GLU A 83 9.04 -5.95 -12.90
C GLU A 83 8.59 -7.28 -12.24
N ASP A 84 9.54 -8.17 -11.97
CA ASP A 84 9.31 -9.43 -11.26
C ASP A 84 8.84 -9.22 -9.82
N VAL A 85 9.25 -8.12 -9.19
CA VAL A 85 8.87 -7.80 -7.80
C VAL A 85 7.40 -7.40 -7.72
N PHE A 86 6.88 -6.65 -8.69
CA PHE A 86 5.48 -6.24 -8.72
C PHE A 86 4.55 -7.41 -9.07
N THR A 87 4.93 -8.22 -10.05
CA THR A 87 4.18 -9.43 -10.42
C THR A 87 4.22 -10.46 -9.29
N GLY A 88 5.39 -10.66 -8.68
CA GLY A 88 5.56 -11.53 -7.51
C GLY A 88 4.78 -11.04 -6.29
N GLY A 89 4.74 -9.72 -6.05
CA GLY A 89 3.94 -9.12 -5.00
C GLY A 89 2.44 -9.34 -5.19
N MET A 90 1.93 -9.22 -6.42
CA MET A 90 0.55 -9.57 -6.75
C MET A 90 0.27 -11.06 -6.50
N ALA A 91 1.14 -11.95 -6.97
CA ALA A 91 1.01 -13.39 -6.73
C ALA A 91 1.00 -13.71 -5.22
N ALA A 92 1.86 -13.06 -4.44
CA ALA A 92 1.91 -13.21 -2.98
C ALA A 92 0.61 -12.74 -2.30
N VAL A 93 0.01 -11.63 -2.76
CA VAL A 93 -1.29 -11.18 -2.26
C VAL A 93 -2.39 -12.19 -2.57
N HIS A 94 -2.44 -12.73 -3.79
CA HIS A 94 -3.42 -13.76 -4.15
C HIS A 94 -3.24 -15.06 -3.36
N LEU A 95 -1.99 -15.47 -3.12
CA LEU A 95 -1.69 -16.60 -2.25
C LEU A 95 -2.17 -16.34 -0.82
N ALA A 96 -1.92 -15.14 -0.27
CA ALA A 96 -2.41 -14.77 1.05
C ALA A 96 -3.94 -14.79 1.12
N MET A 97 -4.65 -14.33 0.08
CA MET A 97 -6.11 -14.44 0.02
C MET A 97 -6.56 -15.91 0.02
N ASP A 98 -5.90 -16.78 -0.75
CA ASP A 98 -6.20 -18.20 -0.78
C ASP A 98 -6.00 -18.85 0.60
N MET A 99 -4.90 -18.55 1.28
CA MET A 99 -4.62 -19.03 2.64
C MET A 99 -5.67 -18.54 3.64
N LEU A 100 -6.02 -17.25 3.62
CA LEU A 100 -7.08 -16.68 4.48
C LEU A 100 -8.42 -17.37 4.23
N ASN A 101 -8.78 -17.58 2.96
CA ASN A 101 -10.02 -18.24 2.58
C ASN A 101 -10.03 -19.72 2.96
N LYS A 102 -8.87 -20.39 2.97
CA LYS A 102 -8.69 -21.80 3.39
C LYS A 102 -8.53 -21.97 4.89
N GLY A 103 -8.27 -20.89 5.61
CA GLY A 103 -7.80 -20.98 6.99
C GLY A 103 -6.50 -21.77 7.11
N ASP A 104 -5.61 -21.66 6.11
CA ASP A 104 -4.31 -22.36 6.09
C ASP A 104 -3.31 -21.57 6.96
N GLY A 105 -3.11 -22.03 8.19
CA GLY A 105 -2.20 -21.43 9.15
C GLY A 105 -0.75 -21.93 9.07
N SER A 106 -0.37 -22.65 8.01
CA SER A 106 0.98 -23.24 7.87
C SER A 106 2.11 -22.21 7.93
N VAL A 107 1.86 -20.96 7.51
CA VAL A 107 2.81 -19.84 7.59
C VAL A 107 2.48 -18.88 8.73
N VAL A 108 1.19 -18.63 8.98
CA VAL A 108 0.69 -17.71 10.02
C VAL A 108 -0.31 -18.47 10.90
N PRO A 109 0.11 -19.04 12.05
CA PRO A 109 -0.76 -19.89 12.86
C PRO A 109 -2.07 -19.24 13.30
N GLU A 110 -2.10 -17.91 13.42
CA GLU A 110 -3.28 -17.13 13.81
C GLU A 110 -4.43 -17.23 12.80
N ILE A 111 -4.15 -17.59 11.55
CA ILE A 111 -5.18 -17.78 10.52
C ILE A 111 -5.62 -19.25 10.38
N GLU A 112 -5.12 -20.17 11.21
CA GLU A 112 -5.55 -21.57 11.17
C GLU A 112 -7.06 -21.68 11.44
N GLY A 113 -7.76 -22.38 10.56
CA GLY A 113 -9.21 -22.44 10.56
C GLY A 113 -9.83 -21.04 10.56
N LEU A 114 -9.20 -20.00 9.99
CA LEU A 114 -9.79 -18.67 9.88
C LEU A 114 -10.99 -18.71 8.99
N ASN A 115 -10.96 -19.50 7.92
CA ASN A 115 -12.17 -19.80 7.20
C ASN A 115 -13.20 -20.22 8.23
N GLU A 116 -12.89 -21.16 9.16
CA GLU A 116 -13.68 -21.79 10.27
C GLU A 116 -14.13 -20.88 11.35
N ARG A 117 -13.41 -19.79 11.42
CA ARG A 117 -13.50 -18.70 12.35
C ARG A 117 -13.71 -17.37 11.64
N CYS A 118 -14.20 -17.26 10.40
CA CYS A 118 -14.83 -16.05 9.86
C CYS A 118 -15.46 -16.35 8.50
N PRO A 119 -16.79 -16.16 8.26
CA PRO A 119 -17.39 -16.46 6.97
C PRO A 119 -17.18 -15.26 6.04
N ILE A 120 -15.95 -14.80 5.96
CA ILE A 120 -15.51 -13.71 5.11
C ILE A 120 -14.67 -14.33 4.00
N ARG A 121 -15.06 -14.07 2.77
CA ARG A 121 -14.22 -14.32 1.60
C ARG A 121 -13.41 -13.09 1.27
N PHE A 122 -12.11 -13.31 1.21
CA PHE A 122 -11.16 -12.32 0.79
C PHE A 122 -10.93 -12.44 -0.71
N THR A 123 -11.07 -11.33 -1.42
CA THR A 123 -10.76 -11.26 -2.85
C THR A 123 -9.95 -10.03 -3.14
N ALA A 124 -9.03 -10.08 -4.10
CA ALA A 124 -8.23 -8.94 -4.48
C ALA A 124 -8.51 -8.52 -5.93
N GLU A 125 -8.43 -7.23 -6.21
CA GLU A 125 -8.30 -6.68 -7.56
C GLU A 125 -7.07 -5.78 -7.61
N SER A 126 -6.40 -5.75 -8.76
CA SER A 126 -5.17 -4.98 -8.94
C SER A 126 -5.38 -3.74 -9.80
N PHE A 127 -4.80 -2.63 -9.39
CA PHE A 127 -4.82 -1.35 -10.08
C PHE A 127 -3.40 -0.91 -10.43
N ASP A 128 -3.22 -0.54 -11.68
CA ASP A 128 -1.97 0.05 -12.12
C ASP A 128 -1.90 1.52 -11.73
N SER A 129 -1.04 1.84 -10.77
CA SER A 129 -0.80 3.23 -10.34
C SER A 129 -0.10 4.06 -11.43
N THR A 130 0.49 3.42 -12.44
CA THR A 130 1.32 4.06 -13.48
C THR A 130 2.49 4.90 -12.91
N ALA A 131 2.86 4.63 -11.66
CA ALA A 131 3.75 5.44 -10.83
C ALA A 131 3.35 6.93 -10.72
N SER A 132 2.07 7.26 -10.97
CA SER A 132 1.51 8.61 -11.02
C SER A 132 0.49 8.83 -9.89
N ALA A 133 0.73 9.86 -9.09
CA ALA A 133 -0.19 10.26 -8.02
C ALA A 133 -1.57 10.64 -8.58
N ALA A 134 -1.61 11.42 -9.66
CA ALA A 134 -2.85 11.91 -10.26
C ALA A 134 -3.73 10.76 -10.79
N LEU A 135 -3.15 9.84 -11.57
CA LEU A 135 -3.91 8.69 -12.11
C LEU A 135 -4.33 7.71 -11.01
N THR A 136 -3.51 7.56 -9.96
CA THR A 136 -3.88 6.74 -8.80
C THR A 136 -5.04 7.34 -8.03
N VAL A 137 -5.02 8.65 -7.77
CA VAL A 137 -6.13 9.39 -7.15
C VAL A 137 -7.41 9.22 -7.94
N GLN A 138 -7.34 9.38 -9.27
CA GLN A 138 -8.48 9.16 -10.15
C GLN A 138 -9.01 7.72 -10.03
N THR A 139 -8.12 6.73 -10.18
CA THR A 139 -8.49 5.32 -10.11
C THR A 139 -9.13 4.95 -8.78
N VAL A 140 -8.53 5.37 -7.66
CA VAL A 140 -9.05 5.10 -6.31
C VAL A 140 -10.39 5.81 -6.09
N THR A 141 -10.54 7.04 -6.59
CA THR A 141 -11.82 7.77 -6.52
C THR A 141 -12.92 7.05 -7.30
N ASP A 142 -12.63 6.55 -8.49
CA ASP A 142 -13.59 5.83 -9.32
C ASP A 142 -14.00 4.51 -8.66
N VAL A 143 -13.04 3.78 -8.09
CA VAL A 143 -13.28 2.54 -7.35
C VAL A 143 -14.14 2.77 -6.11
N LEU A 144 -13.86 3.83 -5.35
CA LEU A 144 -14.64 4.20 -4.16
C LEU A 144 -16.07 4.68 -4.50
N ARG A 145 -16.34 5.07 -5.75
CA ARG A 145 -17.65 5.51 -6.24
C ARG A 145 -18.50 4.40 -6.83
N ARG A 146 -17.98 3.17 -6.93
CA ARG A 146 -18.73 2.03 -7.44
C ARG A 146 -19.97 1.80 -6.58
N THR A 147 -21.11 1.61 -7.23
CA THR A 147 -22.42 1.41 -6.58
C THR A 147 -23.13 0.16 -7.03
N THR A 148 -22.64 -0.52 -8.06
CA THR A 148 -23.30 -1.71 -8.61
C THR A 148 -22.96 -2.94 -7.76
N PRO A 149 -23.91 -3.85 -7.48
CA PRO A 149 -23.64 -5.07 -6.71
C PRO A 149 -22.58 -6.00 -7.34
N GLU A 150 -22.40 -5.91 -8.67
CA GLU A 150 -21.38 -6.63 -9.42
C GLU A 150 -19.97 -6.11 -9.11
N GLU A 151 -19.87 -4.83 -8.80
CA GLU A 151 -18.65 -4.13 -8.40
C GLU A 151 -18.51 -4.16 -6.88
N ARG A 152 -17.80 -5.16 -6.37
CA ARG A 152 -17.56 -5.31 -4.93
C ARG A 152 -16.91 -4.06 -4.35
N GLU A 153 -17.36 -3.68 -3.15
CA GLU A 153 -16.79 -2.53 -2.46
C GLU A 153 -15.43 -2.88 -1.86
N ILE A 154 -14.46 -1.98 -2.01
CA ILE A 154 -13.15 -2.16 -1.38
C ILE A 154 -13.28 -2.04 0.14
N CYS A 155 -12.85 -3.08 0.86
CA CYS A 155 -12.76 -3.10 2.31
C CYS A 155 -11.42 -2.52 2.82
N ALA A 156 -10.34 -2.68 2.05
CA ALA A 156 -9.00 -2.22 2.40
C ALA A 156 -8.13 -2.06 1.14
N PHE A 157 -7.13 -1.19 1.21
CA PHE A 157 -6.14 -1.03 0.15
C PHE A 157 -4.77 -1.59 0.57
N LEU A 158 -4.09 -2.22 -0.38
CA LEU A 158 -2.68 -2.57 -0.28
C LEU A 158 -1.88 -1.76 -1.30
N GLY A 159 -0.78 -1.12 -0.88
CA GLY A 159 -0.05 -0.13 -1.65
C GLY A 159 -0.46 1.31 -1.32
N ALA A 160 -0.17 2.31 -2.14
CA ALA A 160 0.78 2.26 -3.26
C ALA A 160 2.24 2.03 -2.78
N THR A 161 3.16 1.78 -3.72
CA THR A 161 4.57 1.47 -3.42
C THR A 161 5.49 2.70 -3.36
N ARG A 162 5.15 3.79 -4.05
CA ARG A 162 5.97 5.02 -4.06
C ARG A 162 5.38 6.04 -3.10
N SER A 163 6.20 6.64 -2.23
CA SER A 163 5.74 7.66 -1.27
C SER A 163 4.94 8.81 -1.91
N PRO A 164 5.34 9.37 -3.08
CA PRO A 164 4.54 10.42 -3.74
C PRO A 164 3.16 9.98 -4.20
N VAL A 165 2.95 8.69 -4.43
CA VAL A 165 1.65 8.11 -4.80
C VAL A 165 0.85 7.72 -3.54
N THR A 166 1.53 7.17 -2.54
CA THR A 166 0.90 6.72 -1.29
C THR A 166 0.31 7.86 -0.48
N LEU A 167 0.98 9.02 -0.41
CA LEU A 167 0.49 10.17 0.37
C LEU A 167 -0.94 10.60 -0.05
N PRO A 168 -1.21 11.00 -1.30
CA PRO A 168 -2.56 11.42 -1.69
C PRO A 168 -3.56 10.26 -1.65
N MET A 169 -3.13 9.03 -1.94
CA MET A 169 -3.97 7.85 -1.79
C MET A 169 -4.41 7.64 -0.33
N ALA A 170 -3.49 7.79 0.63
CA ALA A 170 -3.75 7.61 2.06
C ALA A 170 -4.74 8.64 2.61
N ILE A 171 -4.76 9.86 2.06
CA ILE A 171 -5.78 10.86 2.36
C ILE A 171 -7.15 10.35 1.91
N LEU A 172 -7.26 9.93 0.64
CA LEU A 172 -8.54 9.46 0.09
C LEU A 172 -9.08 8.23 0.80
N THR A 173 -8.22 7.24 1.05
CA THR A 173 -8.62 6.00 1.75
C THR A 173 -9.03 6.30 3.18
N SER A 174 -8.31 7.19 3.88
CA SER A 174 -8.69 7.63 5.24
C SER A 174 -10.04 8.36 5.26
N LEU A 175 -10.27 9.29 4.31
CA LEU A 175 -11.55 10.01 4.17
C LEU A 175 -12.71 9.05 3.84
N ALA A 176 -12.44 8.01 3.06
CA ALA A 176 -13.41 6.98 2.75
C ALA A 176 -13.59 5.95 3.89
N ASN A 177 -12.89 6.11 5.02
CA ASN A 177 -12.84 5.14 6.11
C ASN A 177 -12.44 3.74 5.60
N ARG A 178 -11.38 3.66 4.79
CA ARG A 178 -10.78 2.43 4.28
C ARG A 178 -9.33 2.34 4.75
N PRO A 179 -8.95 1.30 5.51
CA PRO A 179 -7.56 1.10 5.88
C PRO A 179 -6.68 0.87 4.65
N GLN A 180 -5.45 1.35 4.73
CA GLN A 180 -4.46 1.19 3.68
C GLN A 180 -3.17 0.66 4.30
N LEU A 181 -2.56 -0.36 3.70
CA LEU A 181 -1.24 -0.85 4.10
C LEU A 181 -0.27 -0.71 2.93
N THR A 182 0.86 -0.01 3.11
CA THR A 182 1.90 0.07 2.07
C THR A 182 3.09 -0.83 2.39
N PRO A 183 3.56 -1.63 1.42
CA PRO A 183 4.73 -2.50 1.61
C PRO A 183 6.06 -1.82 1.26
N TRP A 184 6.07 -0.60 0.69
CA TRP A 184 7.28 -0.01 0.10
C TRP A 184 7.47 1.49 0.38
N SER A 185 6.43 2.22 0.77
CA SER A 185 6.56 3.67 0.96
C SER A 185 7.16 4.04 2.33
N VAL A 186 8.39 4.53 2.30
CA VAL A 186 9.20 4.81 3.52
C VAL A 186 9.18 6.27 3.98
N SER A 187 8.58 7.21 3.23
CA SER A 187 8.59 8.63 3.61
C SER A 187 8.12 8.86 5.05
N SER A 188 8.89 9.60 5.85
CA SER A 188 8.54 9.90 7.25
C SER A 188 7.24 10.70 7.37
N GLN A 189 6.83 11.43 6.32
CA GLN A 189 5.55 12.15 6.28
C GLN A 189 4.35 11.21 6.52
N LEU A 190 4.44 9.94 6.12
CA LEU A 190 3.39 8.94 6.33
C LEU A 190 3.21 8.51 7.79
N ASP A 191 4.05 8.99 8.73
CA ASP A 191 3.90 8.75 10.16
C ASP A 191 2.88 9.68 10.84
N ASP A 192 2.43 10.74 10.18
CA ASP A 192 1.43 11.65 10.74
C ASP A 192 0.06 10.96 10.86
N ARG A 193 -0.28 10.56 12.08
CA ARG A 193 -1.55 9.90 12.42
C ARG A 193 -2.76 10.83 12.42
N VAL A 194 -2.55 12.14 12.45
CA VAL A 194 -3.65 13.12 12.31
C VAL A 194 -4.08 13.16 10.84
N THR A 195 -3.12 13.21 9.92
CA THR A 195 -3.39 13.25 8.48
C THR A 195 -3.73 11.86 7.90
N PHE A 196 -3.07 10.80 8.37
CA PHE A 196 -3.19 9.43 7.85
C PHE A 196 -3.61 8.41 8.94
N PRO A 197 -4.80 8.58 9.56
CA PRO A 197 -5.19 7.77 10.72
C PRO A 197 -5.36 6.28 10.40
N LEU A 198 -5.69 5.92 9.16
CA LEU A 198 -5.96 4.54 8.73
C LEU A 198 -4.84 3.93 7.89
N LEU A 199 -3.71 4.62 7.76
CA LEU A 199 -2.55 4.12 7.03
C LEU A 199 -1.66 3.26 7.95
N GLY A 200 -1.30 2.06 7.51
CA GLY A 200 -0.22 1.26 8.08
C GLY A 200 0.90 1.03 7.09
N ARG A 201 2.06 0.64 7.59
CA ARG A 201 3.23 0.26 6.77
C ARG A 201 3.78 -1.06 7.25
N LEU A 202 4.24 -1.89 6.31
CA LEU A 202 4.89 -3.17 6.61
C LEU A 202 6.41 -3.06 6.73
N ILE A 203 6.94 -1.84 6.56
CA ILE A 203 8.36 -1.52 6.61
C ILE A 203 8.57 -0.26 7.45
N THR A 204 9.81 -0.02 7.86
CA THR A 204 10.18 1.17 8.65
C THR A 204 10.13 2.44 7.81
N SER A 205 9.98 3.60 8.47
CA SER A 205 10.18 4.89 7.82
C SER A 205 11.65 5.15 7.49
N GLU A 206 11.93 6.20 6.72
CA GLU A 206 13.27 6.68 6.37
C GLU A 206 14.14 6.95 7.60
N LEU A 207 13.53 7.28 8.75
CA LEU A 207 14.25 7.42 10.02
C LEU A 207 15.04 6.14 10.37
N GLY A 208 14.48 4.96 10.08
CA GLY A 208 15.15 3.67 10.28
C GLY A 208 16.35 3.45 9.36
N LEU A 209 16.45 4.18 8.25
CA LEU A 209 17.55 4.10 7.28
C LEU A 209 18.62 5.19 7.54
N VAL A 210 18.17 6.39 7.88
CA VAL A 210 19.04 7.57 8.05
C VAL A 210 19.99 7.40 9.23
N VAL A 211 19.51 6.94 10.39
CA VAL A 211 20.34 6.79 11.60
C VAL A 211 21.54 5.87 11.38
N PRO A 212 21.39 4.61 10.89
CA PRO A 212 22.55 3.75 10.64
C PRO A 212 23.49 4.32 9.57
N PHE A 213 22.97 5.04 8.57
CA PHE A 213 23.80 5.70 7.57
C PHE A 213 24.67 6.82 8.18
N LEU A 214 24.11 7.68 9.02
CA LEU A 214 24.85 8.73 9.72
C LEU A 214 25.94 8.16 10.66
N LEU A 215 25.61 7.09 11.40
CA LEU A 215 26.58 6.40 12.25
C LEU A 215 27.73 5.82 11.43
N TYR A 216 27.44 5.26 10.25
CA TYR A 216 28.46 4.78 9.32
C TYR A 216 29.37 5.91 8.81
N LEU A 217 28.80 7.05 8.38
CA LEU A 217 29.59 8.21 7.93
C LEU A 217 30.51 8.74 9.05
N ARG A 218 29.99 8.81 10.27
CA ARG A 218 30.77 9.20 11.45
C ARG A 218 31.93 8.23 11.71
N GLN A 219 31.69 6.91 11.61
CA GLN A 219 32.75 5.90 11.73
C GLN A 219 33.84 6.08 10.66
N LYS A 220 33.49 6.58 9.49
CA LYS A 220 34.42 6.89 8.40
C LYS A 220 35.05 8.28 8.48
N ASN A 221 34.76 9.07 9.52
CA ASN A 221 35.19 10.46 9.67
C ASN A 221 34.81 11.34 8.46
N VAL A 222 33.66 11.07 7.83
CA VAL A 222 33.13 11.88 6.73
C VAL A 222 32.36 13.05 7.33
N ASN A 223 32.85 14.28 7.17
CA ASN A 223 32.21 15.49 7.71
C ASN A 223 31.51 16.34 6.63
N HIS A 224 31.58 15.92 5.36
CA HIS A 224 30.95 16.62 4.25
C HIS A 224 30.23 15.61 3.38
N LEU A 225 28.92 15.77 3.20
CA LEU A 225 28.09 14.90 2.39
C LEU A 225 27.33 15.71 1.33
N GLY A 226 27.49 15.34 0.06
CA GLY A 226 26.65 15.82 -1.03
C GLY A 226 25.50 14.85 -1.24
N VAL A 227 24.26 15.35 -1.32
CA VAL A 227 23.07 14.53 -1.56
C VAL A 227 22.33 15.05 -2.77
N ILE A 228 22.14 14.21 -3.78
CA ILE A 228 21.26 14.49 -4.91
C ILE A 228 19.91 13.82 -4.66
N ILE A 229 18.83 14.58 -4.71
CA ILE A 229 17.47 14.06 -4.53
C ILE A 229 16.56 14.41 -5.70
N PHE A 230 15.57 13.56 -5.95
CA PHE A 230 14.41 13.99 -6.73
C PHE A 230 13.58 14.97 -5.91
N ASN A 231 13.17 16.08 -6.54
CA ASN A 231 12.26 17.07 -5.94
C ASN A 231 10.83 16.53 -5.85
N ASN A 232 10.61 15.63 -4.88
CA ASN A 232 9.33 15.01 -4.58
C ASN A 232 9.23 14.76 -3.07
N SER A 233 8.11 14.19 -2.61
CA SER A 233 7.90 13.90 -1.18
C SER A 233 8.81 12.82 -0.60
N TYR A 234 9.40 11.94 -1.42
CA TYR A 234 10.38 10.96 -0.95
C TYR A 234 11.74 11.63 -0.71
N GLY A 235 12.30 12.30 -1.72
CA GLY A 235 13.60 12.97 -1.62
C GLY A 235 13.63 14.04 -0.53
N LYS A 236 12.55 14.82 -0.42
CA LYS A 236 12.41 15.83 0.64
C LYS A 236 12.34 15.20 2.03
N ALA A 237 11.51 14.19 2.23
CA ALA A 237 11.39 13.51 3.51
C ALA A 237 12.70 12.84 3.94
N TYR A 238 13.47 12.30 2.99
CA TYR A 238 14.80 11.75 3.25
C TYR A 238 15.77 12.81 3.74
N VAL A 239 15.86 13.96 3.05
CA VAL A 239 16.75 15.07 3.43
C VAL A 239 16.34 15.70 4.76
N GLU A 240 15.04 15.93 4.97
CA GLU A 240 14.51 16.42 6.24
C GLU A 240 14.90 15.48 7.39
N SER A 241 14.69 14.18 7.20
CA SER A 241 15.09 13.15 8.18
C SER A 241 16.61 13.13 8.39
N LEU A 242 17.40 13.23 7.33
CA LEU A 242 18.87 13.26 7.38
C LEU A 242 19.38 14.44 8.19
N LEU A 243 18.91 15.65 7.89
CA LEU A 243 19.32 16.87 8.58
C LEU A 243 18.92 16.83 10.06
N GLN A 244 17.67 16.43 10.34
CA GLN A 244 17.17 16.32 11.72
C GLN A 244 17.99 15.32 12.55
N GLN A 245 18.32 14.16 11.98
CA GLN A 245 19.07 13.13 12.70
C GLN A 245 20.57 13.42 12.77
N ALA A 246 21.13 14.19 11.84
CA ALA A 246 22.54 14.59 11.85
C ALA A 246 22.88 15.37 13.12
N GLU A 247 22.03 16.28 13.58
CA GLU A 247 22.24 17.06 14.81
C GLU A 247 22.52 16.17 16.04
N THR A 248 21.91 15.00 16.09
CA THR A 248 22.07 14.06 17.22
C THR A 248 23.21 13.07 16.98
N HIS A 249 23.29 12.49 15.79
CA HIS A 249 24.15 11.33 15.54
C HIS A 249 25.49 11.69 14.91
N HIS A 250 25.57 12.81 14.21
CA HIS A 250 26.77 13.30 13.53
C HIS A 250 26.77 14.84 13.42
N PRO A 251 26.92 15.56 14.55
CA PRO A 251 26.73 17.02 14.60
C PRO A 251 27.76 17.83 13.81
N ASP A 252 28.89 17.23 13.46
CA ASP A 252 29.95 17.86 12.66
C ASP A 252 29.73 17.67 11.15
N LEU A 253 28.67 16.96 10.74
CA LEU A 253 28.35 16.71 9.34
C LEU A 253 27.74 17.95 8.68
N SER A 254 28.40 18.45 7.64
CA SER A 254 27.83 19.43 6.71
C SER A 254 27.20 18.72 5.52
N VAL A 255 25.93 19.01 5.25
CA VAL A 255 25.17 18.42 4.15
C VAL A 255 24.88 19.49 3.10
N VAL A 256 25.20 19.22 1.84
CA VAL A 256 24.76 20.02 0.68
C VAL A 256 23.79 19.21 -0.15
N VAL A 257 22.65 19.79 -0.44
CA VAL A 257 21.56 19.14 -1.17
C VAL A 257 21.47 19.74 -2.55
N ALA A 258 21.44 18.89 -3.57
CA ALA A 258 21.13 19.24 -4.94
C ALA A 258 19.82 18.53 -5.33
N GLU A 259 18.93 19.25 -5.99
CA GLU A 259 17.63 18.71 -6.40
C GLU A 259 17.59 18.53 -7.92
N ILE A 260 16.98 17.44 -8.38
CA ILE A 260 16.63 17.20 -9.78
C ILE A 260 15.12 17.03 -9.94
N PRO A 261 14.52 17.45 -11.07
CA PRO A 261 13.11 17.23 -11.33
C PRO A 261 12.73 15.74 -11.31
N PHE A 262 11.54 15.43 -10.80
CA PHE A 262 11.13 14.04 -10.55
C PHE A 262 10.71 13.23 -11.79
N ALA A 263 10.17 13.88 -12.82
CA ALA A 263 9.53 13.19 -13.94
C ALA A 263 10.28 13.36 -15.27
N GLU A 264 11.11 14.40 -15.40
CA GLU A 264 11.68 14.83 -16.69
C GLU A 264 13.06 15.47 -16.47
N GLY A 265 13.91 14.86 -15.63
CA GLY A 265 15.27 15.34 -15.46
C GLY A 265 16.00 15.32 -16.80
N THR A 266 16.45 16.48 -17.26
CA THR A 266 17.30 16.60 -18.46
C THR A 266 18.77 16.46 -18.09
N ASP A 267 19.65 16.26 -19.07
CA ASP A 267 21.09 16.23 -18.82
C ASP A 267 21.55 17.53 -18.13
N GLU A 268 20.96 18.67 -18.49
CA GLU A 268 21.23 19.96 -17.84
C GLU A 268 20.80 20.01 -16.37
N ASP A 269 19.72 19.31 -15.98
CA ASP A 269 19.32 19.21 -14.57
C ASP A 269 20.35 18.44 -13.75
N TYR A 270 20.88 17.34 -14.31
CA TYR A 270 21.95 16.56 -13.67
C TYR A 270 23.24 17.37 -13.59
N GLU A 271 23.62 18.07 -14.66
CA GLU A 271 24.78 18.97 -14.67
C GLU A 271 24.63 20.07 -13.62
N SER A 272 23.46 20.71 -13.54
CA SER A 272 23.16 21.74 -12.53
C SER A 272 23.24 21.20 -11.09
N ALA A 273 22.77 19.97 -10.87
CA ALA A 273 22.89 19.30 -9.58
C ALA A 273 24.36 19.02 -9.22
N VAL A 274 25.16 18.53 -10.18
CA VAL A 274 26.59 18.32 -10.00
C VAL A 274 27.32 19.64 -9.74
N ASP A 275 27.01 20.70 -10.50
CA ASP A 275 27.59 22.03 -10.32
C ASP A 275 27.29 22.62 -8.94
N THR A 276 26.11 22.32 -8.39
CA THR A 276 25.76 22.69 -7.01
C THR A 276 26.69 22.00 -6.01
N LEU A 277 26.98 20.70 -6.20
CA LEU A 277 27.92 19.98 -5.35
C LEU A 277 29.37 20.46 -5.54
N VAL A 278 29.80 20.74 -6.77
CA VAL A 278 31.16 21.23 -7.07
C VAL A 278 31.42 22.60 -6.44
N ARG A 279 30.44 23.51 -6.50
CA ARG A 279 30.56 24.88 -5.95
C ARG A 279 30.73 24.95 -4.44
N SER A 280 30.37 23.89 -3.72
CA SER A 280 30.57 23.81 -2.27
C SER A 280 32.05 23.75 -1.85
N GLN A 281 32.95 23.40 -2.78
CA GLN A 281 34.38 23.17 -2.56
C GLN A 281 34.73 22.06 -1.55
N PHE A 282 33.79 21.21 -1.17
CA PHE A 282 34.07 20.06 -0.31
C PHE A 282 34.59 18.86 -1.12
N ARG A 283 35.42 18.03 -0.49
CA ARG A 283 35.67 16.67 -0.97
C ARG A 283 34.57 15.78 -0.41
N TRP A 284 33.74 15.29 -1.31
CA TRP A 284 32.56 14.49 -0.98
C TRP A 284 32.89 12.99 -0.88
N PHE A 285 32.18 12.30 0.00
CA PHE A 285 31.96 10.87 -0.09
C PHE A 285 30.67 10.59 -0.85
#